data_AF-A8G1S9-F1
#
_entry.id   AF-A8G1S9-F1
#
_cell.length_a   1.000
_cell.length_b   1.000
_cell.length_c   1.000
_cell.angle_alpha   90.00
_cell.angle_beta   90.00
_cell.angle_gamma   90.00
#
_symmetry.space_group_name_H-M   'P 1'
#
loop_
_entity.id
_entity.type
_entity.pdbx_description
1 polymer ?
#
loop_
_entity_poly.entity_id
_entity_poly.type
_entity_poly.pdbx_seq_one_letter_code
_entity_poly.pdbx_strand_id
1 'polypeptide(L)'
;MDSLGGYVELSEFLLGEGELKEWTGEGELIPDPNLIWNIDHLASFIQMELDSWKMHCEIVDNRLAVTSEVMCSFILYEKENVRFYIKSLFDIATYYVACIQALDKLLTQLYKLSSKYYRLKVKKPKLEIDKLFHAKAQFIRDKSFIHQYSEQITNPMDKRAAMSWTPNISYKSGDIPTCENYKFGDGKWWVKVNGIKTETEVDISTNGLVEFATKAQEQIEIRKSRVIHYYNEIKENKLLEPDPVVIPVK
;
A
#
# COMPACT_ATOMS: atom_id res chain seq x y z
N MET A 1 -21.60 2.72 -15.85
CA MET A 1 -20.48 2.56 -16.79
C MET A 1 -19.87 3.93 -16.94
N ASP A 2 -18.78 4.21 -16.22
CA ASP A 2 -17.87 5.37 -16.41
C ASP A 2 -16.83 5.37 -15.27
N SER A 3 -16.10 4.25 -15.11
CA SER A 3 -15.05 4.14 -14.09
C SER A 3 -13.83 3.36 -14.60
N LEU A 4 -13.62 3.29 -15.91
CA LEU A 4 -12.46 2.65 -16.54
C LEU A 4 -11.57 3.65 -17.29
N GLY A 5 -11.99 4.91 -17.40
CA GLY A 5 -11.27 5.96 -18.16
C GLY A 5 -10.07 6.58 -17.46
N GLY A 6 -9.91 6.41 -16.14
CA GLY A 6 -8.79 6.99 -15.38
C GLY A 6 -7.56 6.07 -15.22
N TYR A 7 -7.60 4.86 -15.78
CA TYR A 7 -6.67 3.77 -15.41
C TYR A 7 -5.48 3.58 -16.36
N VAL A 8 -5.40 4.35 -17.45
CA VAL A 8 -4.32 4.29 -18.46
C VAL A 8 -3.39 5.52 -18.39
N GLU A 9 -3.67 6.46 -17.49
CA GLU A 9 -3.11 7.82 -17.53
C GLU A 9 -1.64 7.99 -17.12
N LEU A 10 -0.99 7.04 -16.41
CA LEU A 10 0.38 7.26 -15.94
C LEU A 10 1.44 6.81 -16.95
N SER A 11 1.18 5.69 -17.63
CA SER A 11 2.14 5.05 -18.52
C SER A 11 2.18 5.67 -19.91
N GLU A 12 1.03 5.94 -20.54
CA GLU A 12 0.95 6.71 -21.79
C GLU A 12 1.54 8.11 -21.63
N PHE A 13 1.47 8.64 -20.41
CA PHE A 13 1.91 9.98 -20.06
C PHE A 13 3.42 10.10 -19.79
N LEU A 14 4.03 9.08 -19.19
CA LEU A 14 5.47 9.00 -18.92
C LEU A 14 6.27 8.47 -20.13
N LEU A 15 5.63 7.76 -21.07
CA LEU A 15 6.27 7.14 -22.24
C LEU A 15 5.93 7.79 -23.59
N GLY A 16 5.11 8.84 -23.62
CA GLY A 16 4.84 9.64 -24.82
C GLY A 16 6.02 10.52 -25.26
N GLU A 17 5.91 11.13 -26.45
CA GLU A 17 6.98 11.96 -27.05
C GLU A 17 7.50 13.04 -26.07
N GLY A 18 8.80 12.97 -25.74
CA GLY A 18 9.47 13.90 -24.80
C GLY A 18 10.36 13.28 -23.70
N GLU A 19 10.71 11.99 -23.80
CA GLU A 19 11.41 11.19 -22.78
C GLU A 19 12.43 11.93 -21.90
N LEU A 20 12.28 11.77 -20.57
CA LEU A 20 13.32 12.08 -19.60
C LEU A 20 14.27 10.86 -19.51
N LYS A 21 15.51 11.05 -19.95
CA LYS A 21 16.53 10.00 -20.02
C LYS A 21 17.62 10.29 -18.97
N GLU A 22 17.99 9.31 -18.17
CA GLU A 22 19.17 9.35 -17.29
C GLU A 22 20.37 8.81 -18.07
N TRP A 23 21.42 9.61 -18.27
CA TRP A 23 22.68 9.09 -18.83
C TRP A 23 23.62 8.69 -17.70
N THR A 24 24.02 7.42 -17.68
CA THR A 24 25.02 6.89 -16.76
C THR A 24 26.33 6.63 -17.50
N GLY A 25 27.42 6.35 -16.76
CA GLY A 25 28.68 5.91 -17.36
C GLY A 25 28.58 4.57 -18.13
N GLU A 26 27.44 3.87 -18.04
CA GLU A 26 27.16 2.59 -18.67
C GLU A 26 26.10 2.68 -19.79
N GLY A 27 25.53 3.87 -20.04
CA GLY A 27 24.53 4.10 -21.10
C GLY A 27 23.29 4.87 -20.65
N GLU A 28 22.30 4.89 -21.54
CA GLU A 28 20.99 5.53 -21.35
C GLU A 28 20.08 4.68 -20.43
N LEU A 29 19.49 5.30 -19.42
CA LEU A 29 18.65 4.69 -18.42
C LEU A 29 17.33 5.49 -18.35
N ILE A 30 16.23 4.85 -18.69
CA ILE A 30 14.89 5.44 -18.63
C ILE A 30 14.36 5.17 -17.21
N PRO A 31 13.63 6.10 -16.55
CA PRO A 31 12.84 5.74 -15.36
C PRO A 31 12.03 4.48 -15.69
N ASP A 32 12.25 3.41 -14.93
CA ASP A 32 11.79 2.07 -15.32
C ASP A 32 10.31 2.09 -15.72
N PRO A 33 9.99 1.90 -17.02
CA PRO A 33 8.62 1.91 -17.51
C PRO A 33 7.76 0.89 -16.76
N ASN A 34 8.35 -0.25 -16.39
CA ASN A 34 7.62 -1.33 -15.75
C ASN A 34 7.18 -0.95 -14.34
N LEU A 35 7.92 -0.10 -13.63
CA LEU A 35 7.51 0.41 -12.32
C LEU A 35 6.22 1.24 -12.43
N ILE A 36 6.02 1.93 -13.55
CA ILE A 36 4.84 2.75 -13.83
C ILE A 36 3.64 1.88 -14.20
N TRP A 37 3.81 0.95 -15.15
CA TRP A 37 2.75 0.02 -15.56
C TRP A 37 2.27 -0.87 -14.41
N ASN A 38 3.20 -1.31 -13.54
CA ASN A 38 2.88 -2.26 -12.49
C ASN A 38 2.17 -1.63 -11.28
N ILE A 39 2.27 -0.31 -11.04
CA ILE A 39 1.58 0.32 -9.90
C ILE A 39 0.07 0.17 -10.02
N ASP A 40 -0.48 0.37 -11.21
CA ASP A 40 -1.93 0.30 -11.44
C ASP A 40 -2.43 -1.14 -11.39
N HIS A 41 -1.65 -2.09 -11.93
CA HIS A 41 -1.93 -3.50 -11.77
C HIS A 41 -1.87 -3.94 -10.30
N LEU A 42 -0.87 -3.50 -9.54
CA LEU A 42 -0.74 -3.82 -8.11
C LEU A 42 -1.85 -3.17 -7.27
N ALA A 43 -2.24 -1.93 -7.58
CA ALA A 43 -3.37 -1.26 -6.94
C ALA A 43 -4.70 -1.97 -7.22
N SER A 44 -4.88 -2.54 -8.42
CA SER A 44 -6.08 -3.31 -8.74
C SER A 44 -6.26 -4.57 -7.89
N PHE A 45 -5.16 -5.18 -7.40
CA PHE A 45 -5.27 -6.33 -6.49
C PHE A 45 -5.89 -5.94 -5.14
N ILE A 46 -5.73 -4.70 -4.68
CA ILE A 46 -6.42 -4.21 -3.47
C ILE A 46 -7.93 -4.21 -3.71
N GLN A 47 -8.38 -3.76 -4.88
CA GLN A 47 -9.80 -3.77 -5.23
C GLN A 47 -10.33 -5.21 -5.38
N MET A 48 -9.58 -6.10 -6.01
CA MET A 48 -9.96 -7.51 -6.15
C MET A 48 -10.10 -8.22 -4.81
N GLU A 49 -9.20 -7.96 -3.85
CA GLU A 49 -9.30 -8.49 -2.49
C GLU A 49 -10.49 -7.88 -1.74
N LEU A 50 -10.79 -6.59 -1.94
CA LEU A 50 -11.96 -5.95 -1.35
C LEU A 50 -13.28 -6.53 -1.90
N ASP A 51 -13.35 -6.82 -3.20
CA ASP A 51 -14.53 -7.43 -3.81
C ASP A 51 -14.70 -8.89 -3.35
N SER A 52 -13.59 -9.62 -3.23
CA SER A 52 -13.58 -10.97 -2.66
C SER A 52 -14.03 -10.97 -1.20
N TRP A 53 -13.60 -9.98 -0.42
CA TRP A 53 -14.05 -9.77 0.96
C TRP A 53 -15.53 -9.48 1.03
N LYS A 54 -16.06 -8.55 0.23
CA LYS A 54 -17.50 -8.23 0.21
C LYS A 54 -18.35 -9.44 -0.12
N MET A 55 -17.96 -10.23 -1.12
CA MET A 55 -18.65 -11.48 -1.45
C MET A 55 -18.62 -12.49 -0.29
N HIS A 56 -17.49 -12.59 0.41
CA HIS A 56 -17.39 -13.41 1.62
C HIS A 56 -18.31 -12.90 2.73
N CYS A 57 -18.34 -11.58 2.97
CA CYS A 57 -19.24 -10.95 3.93
C CYS A 57 -20.70 -11.26 3.61
N GLU A 58 -21.13 -11.14 2.35
CA GLU A 58 -22.51 -11.47 1.96
C GLU A 58 -22.89 -12.92 2.30
N ILE A 59 -21.98 -13.88 2.07
CA ILE A 59 -22.22 -15.29 2.41
C ILE A 59 -22.34 -15.47 3.94
N VAL A 60 -21.43 -14.86 4.70
CA VAL A 60 -21.43 -14.96 6.16
C VAL A 60 -22.64 -14.25 6.76
N ASP A 61 -22.95 -13.04 6.31
CA ASP A 61 -24.07 -12.23 6.79
C ASP A 61 -25.41 -12.92 6.51
N ASN A 62 -25.57 -13.60 5.36
CA ASN A 62 -26.73 -14.46 5.10
C ASN A 62 -26.85 -15.60 6.12
N ARG A 63 -25.74 -16.20 6.55
CA ARG A 63 -25.73 -17.23 7.60
C ARG A 63 -26.04 -16.62 8.98
N LEU A 64 -25.54 -15.43 9.27
CA LEU A 64 -25.80 -14.73 10.53
C LEU A 64 -27.28 -14.35 10.66
N ALA A 65 -27.93 -13.91 9.58
CA ALA A 65 -29.32 -13.46 9.58
C ALA A 65 -30.34 -14.55 9.96
N VAL A 66 -30.02 -15.82 9.70
CA VAL A 66 -30.88 -16.97 10.03
C VAL A 66 -30.47 -17.68 11.33
N THR A 67 -29.48 -17.15 12.03
CA THR A 67 -28.86 -17.77 13.19
C THR A 67 -29.21 -16.99 14.47
N SER A 68 -29.35 -17.71 15.59
CA SER A 68 -29.55 -17.05 16.91
C SER A 68 -28.33 -16.21 17.30
N GLU A 69 -28.53 -15.10 18.01
CA GLU A 69 -27.45 -14.16 18.41
C GLU A 69 -26.25 -14.85 19.10
N VAL A 70 -26.49 -15.85 19.95
CA VAL A 70 -25.43 -16.63 20.62
C VAL A 70 -24.55 -17.37 19.61
N MET A 71 -25.14 -17.88 18.53
CA MET A 71 -24.47 -18.65 17.49
C MET A 71 -23.78 -17.76 16.44
N CYS A 72 -24.15 -16.49 16.33
CA CYS A 72 -23.50 -15.54 15.43
C CYS A 72 -22.01 -15.35 15.73
N SER A 73 -21.65 -15.28 17.03
CA SER A 73 -20.24 -15.24 17.45
C SER A 73 -19.48 -16.51 17.02
N PHE A 74 -20.10 -17.69 17.12
CA PHE A 74 -19.46 -18.93 16.69
C PHE A 74 -19.20 -18.94 15.18
N ILE A 75 -20.15 -18.46 14.37
CA ILE A 75 -19.99 -18.33 12.92
C ILE A 75 -18.83 -17.38 12.60
N LEU A 76 -18.77 -16.20 13.22
CA LEU A 76 -17.68 -15.26 12.97
C LEU A 76 -16.31 -15.81 13.45
N TYR A 77 -16.26 -16.57 14.54
CA TYR A 77 -15.02 -17.24 14.97
C TYR A 77 -14.70 -18.54 14.21
N GLU A 78 -15.50 -18.93 13.22
CA GLU A 78 -15.15 -20.07 12.37
C GLU A 78 -13.79 -19.83 11.71
N LYS A 79 -12.95 -20.86 11.78
CA LYS A 79 -11.56 -20.82 11.33
C LYS A 79 -11.42 -20.33 9.88
N GLU A 80 -12.37 -20.65 9.02
CA GLU A 80 -12.38 -20.23 7.62
C GLU A 80 -12.62 -18.72 7.47
N ASN A 81 -13.60 -18.17 8.18
CA ASN A 81 -13.96 -16.74 8.13
C ASN A 81 -12.83 -15.88 8.72
N VAL A 82 -12.29 -16.31 9.86
CA VAL A 82 -11.12 -15.66 10.49
C VAL A 82 -9.91 -15.67 9.56
N ARG A 83 -9.62 -16.81 8.91
CA ARG A 83 -8.51 -16.92 7.95
C ARG A 83 -8.71 -16.05 6.73
N PHE A 84 -9.94 -15.95 6.24
CA PHE A 84 -10.27 -15.10 5.10
C PHE A 84 -9.98 -13.63 5.42
N TYR A 85 -10.49 -13.14 6.56
CA TYR A 85 -10.21 -11.77 7.03
C TYR A 85 -8.70 -11.50 7.15
N ILE A 86 -7.97 -12.40 7.82
CA ILE A 86 -6.52 -12.27 8.02
C ILE A 86 -5.79 -12.23 6.68
N LYS A 87 -6.13 -13.13 5.75
CA LYS A 87 -5.52 -13.18 4.41
C LYS A 87 -5.75 -11.84 3.68
N SER A 88 -6.99 -11.40 3.57
CA SER A 88 -7.31 -10.17 2.84
C SER A 88 -6.64 -8.95 3.46
N LEU A 89 -6.56 -8.85 4.79
CA LEU A 89 -5.81 -7.78 5.46
C LEU A 89 -4.32 -7.79 5.07
N PHE A 90 -3.68 -8.96 5.03
CA PHE A 90 -2.26 -9.06 4.69
C PHE A 90 -2.00 -8.79 3.22
N ASP A 91 -2.87 -9.25 2.34
CA ASP A 91 -2.74 -8.99 0.91
C ASP A 91 -2.88 -7.49 0.63
N ILE A 92 -3.92 -6.84 1.18
CA ILE A 92 -4.13 -5.40 1.05
C ILE A 92 -2.91 -4.62 1.59
N ALA A 93 -2.42 -4.96 2.79
CA ALA A 93 -1.24 -4.31 3.36
C ALA A 93 0.01 -4.51 2.49
N THR A 94 0.18 -5.71 1.92
CA THR A 94 1.31 -6.06 1.05
C THR A 94 1.29 -5.25 -0.23
N TYR A 95 0.17 -5.28 -0.97
CA TYR A 95 0.02 -4.56 -2.23
C TYR A 95 0.14 -3.05 -2.00
N TYR A 96 -0.47 -2.53 -0.93
CA TYR A 96 -0.31 -1.14 -0.54
C TYR A 96 1.16 -0.76 -0.38
N VAL A 97 1.91 -1.45 0.49
CA VAL A 97 3.30 -1.09 0.77
C VAL A 97 4.17 -1.21 -0.48
N ALA A 98 3.93 -2.22 -1.32
CA ALA A 98 4.63 -2.37 -2.60
C ALA A 98 4.40 -1.17 -3.53
N CYS A 99 3.15 -0.72 -3.70
CA CYS A 99 2.82 0.46 -4.51
C CYS A 99 3.49 1.73 -3.96
N ILE A 100 3.45 1.96 -2.64
CA ILE A 100 4.07 3.14 -2.02
C ILE A 100 5.58 3.15 -2.24
N GLN A 101 6.25 2.02 -2.02
CA GLN A 101 7.70 1.90 -2.24
C GLN A 101 8.08 2.13 -3.70
N ALA A 102 7.27 1.62 -4.64
CA ALA A 102 7.45 1.85 -6.07
C ALA A 102 7.32 3.35 -6.43
N LEU A 103 6.27 4.02 -5.94
CA LEU A 103 6.03 5.45 -6.16
C LEU A 103 7.14 6.33 -5.56
N ASP A 104 7.61 6.02 -4.34
CA ASP A 104 8.69 6.77 -3.70
C ASP A 104 10.03 6.58 -4.42
N LYS A 105 10.28 5.39 -4.99
CA LYS A 105 11.45 5.11 -5.84
C LYS A 105 11.38 5.93 -7.12
N LEU A 106 10.24 5.94 -7.82
CA LEU A 106 10.02 6.72 -9.04
C LEU A 106 10.19 8.22 -8.78
N LEU A 107 9.59 8.76 -7.70
CA LEU A 107 9.76 10.16 -7.32
C LEU A 107 11.23 10.53 -7.08
N THR A 108 12.01 9.61 -6.51
CA THR A 108 13.44 9.80 -6.27
C THR A 108 14.24 9.79 -7.58
N GLN A 109 13.87 8.95 -8.54
CA GLN A 109 14.46 8.96 -9.89
C GLN A 109 14.17 10.29 -10.60
N LEU A 110 12.91 10.76 -10.59
CA LEU A 110 12.52 12.05 -11.17
C LEU A 110 13.29 13.22 -10.56
N TYR A 111 13.50 13.22 -9.24
CA TYR A 111 14.28 14.27 -8.57
C TYR A 111 15.74 14.29 -8.98
N LYS A 112 16.36 13.11 -9.14
CA LYS A 112 17.73 13.02 -9.66
C LYS A 112 17.82 13.58 -11.07
N LEU A 113 16.85 13.24 -11.93
CA LEU A 113 16.73 13.78 -13.29
C LEU A 113 16.62 15.31 -13.29
N SER A 114 15.69 15.87 -12.55
CA SER A 114 15.47 17.32 -12.53
C SER A 114 16.69 18.07 -12.03
N SER A 115 17.31 17.62 -10.92
CA SER A 115 18.35 18.38 -10.22
C SER A 115 19.76 18.16 -10.79
N LYS A 116 20.12 16.92 -11.11
CA LYS A 116 21.48 16.54 -11.51
C LYS A 116 21.69 16.65 -13.00
N TYR A 117 20.70 16.25 -13.79
CA TYR A 117 20.84 16.11 -15.24
C TYR A 117 20.35 17.35 -15.97
N TYR A 118 19.11 17.76 -15.71
CA TYR A 118 18.53 18.92 -16.38
C TYR A 118 18.72 20.23 -15.60
N ARG A 119 19.26 20.17 -14.36
CA ARG A 119 19.49 21.35 -13.49
C ARG A 119 18.27 22.28 -13.35
N LEU A 120 17.08 21.72 -13.50
CA LEU A 120 15.82 22.44 -13.41
C LEU A 120 15.62 22.84 -11.96
N LYS A 121 15.18 24.08 -11.73
CA LYS A 121 14.87 24.60 -10.39
C LYS A 121 13.54 24.08 -9.83
N VAL A 122 13.10 22.90 -10.27
CA VAL A 122 11.86 22.25 -9.81
C VAL A 122 12.14 21.52 -8.50
N LYS A 123 11.41 21.90 -7.46
CA LYS A 123 11.59 21.33 -6.11
C LYS A 123 10.88 19.98 -6.02
N LYS A 124 11.51 19.00 -5.36
CA LYS A 124 10.82 17.76 -4.98
C LYS A 124 9.60 18.14 -4.13
N PRO A 125 8.37 17.71 -4.49
CA PRO A 125 7.19 18.02 -3.70
C PRO A 125 7.33 17.43 -2.29
N LYS A 126 6.64 17.98 -1.28
CA LYS A 126 6.68 17.46 0.10
C LYS A 126 5.91 16.13 0.22
N LEU A 127 6.37 15.26 1.12
CA LEU A 127 5.69 14.00 1.44
C LEU A 127 4.51 14.28 2.38
N GLU A 128 3.32 14.42 1.81
CA GLU A 128 2.06 14.35 2.58
C GLU A 128 1.68 12.89 2.75
N ILE A 129 2.26 12.27 3.78
CA ILE A 129 2.00 10.88 4.13
C ILE A 129 1.23 10.86 5.43
N ASP A 130 0.15 10.08 5.48
CA ASP A 130 -0.35 9.59 6.76
C ASP A 130 0.68 8.60 7.34
N LYS A 131 1.62 9.15 8.11
CA LYS A 131 2.76 8.40 8.67
C LYS A 131 2.28 7.28 9.59
N LEU A 132 1.15 7.48 10.26
CA LEU A 132 0.57 6.49 11.17
C LEU A 132 0.01 5.32 10.37
N PHE A 133 -0.77 5.59 9.32
CA PHE A 133 -1.32 4.55 8.45
C PHE A 133 -0.20 3.77 7.74
N HIS A 134 0.80 4.47 7.20
CA HIS A 134 1.90 3.81 6.50
C HIS A 134 2.71 2.90 7.43
N ALA A 135 3.06 3.38 8.63
CA ALA A 135 3.78 2.57 9.62
C ALA A 135 2.96 1.34 10.05
N LYS A 136 1.64 1.49 10.22
CA LYS A 136 0.72 0.39 10.51
C LYS A 136 0.72 -0.66 9.40
N ALA A 137 0.48 -0.27 8.15
CA ALA A 137 0.42 -1.20 7.02
C ALA A 137 1.77 -1.89 6.78
N GLN A 138 2.89 -1.16 6.91
CA GLN A 138 4.23 -1.73 6.83
C GLN A 138 4.48 -2.77 7.93
N PHE A 139 4.07 -2.48 9.16
CA PHE A 139 4.20 -3.42 10.27
C PHE A 139 3.39 -4.70 10.01
N ILE A 140 2.13 -4.58 9.57
CA ILE A 140 1.27 -5.72 9.23
C ILE A 140 1.92 -6.58 8.14
N ARG A 141 2.39 -5.97 7.04
CA ARG A 141 3.12 -6.67 5.97
C ARG A 141 4.36 -7.39 6.50
N ASP A 142 5.21 -6.70 7.24
CA ASP A 142 6.51 -7.26 7.66
C ASP A 142 6.34 -8.50 8.50
N LYS A 143 5.34 -8.50 9.36
CA LYS A 143 5.05 -9.66 10.21
C LYS A 143 4.32 -10.78 9.46
N SER A 144 3.64 -10.51 8.34
CA SER A 144 2.93 -11.56 7.58
C SER A 144 3.87 -12.45 6.80
N PHE A 145 4.97 -11.89 6.31
CA PHE A 145 6.02 -12.66 5.62
C PHE A 145 6.90 -13.49 6.55
N ILE A 146 6.86 -13.27 7.87
CA ILE A 146 7.69 -14.01 8.83
C ILE A 146 7.31 -15.49 8.90
N HIS A 147 6.10 -15.87 8.47
CA HIS A 147 5.67 -17.25 8.33
C HIS A 147 6.13 -17.95 7.05
N GLN A 148 6.59 -17.19 6.04
CA GLN A 148 6.83 -17.69 4.69
C GLN A 148 8.33 -17.85 4.36
N TYR A 149 9.08 -18.63 5.15
CA TYR A 149 10.47 -19.06 4.84
C TYR A 149 11.64 -18.12 5.21
N SER A 150 11.67 -17.54 6.41
CA SER A 150 12.93 -16.97 6.91
C SER A 150 13.66 -17.97 7.81
N GLU A 151 14.68 -18.63 7.27
CA GLU A 151 15.75 -19.28 8.07
C GLU A 151 16.62 -18.24 8.82
N GLN A 152 16.37 -16.95 8.58
CA GLN A 152 17.12 -15.79 9.09
C GLN A 152 16.33 -14.95 10.09
N ILE A 153 15.31 -15.49 10.77
CA ILE A 153 14.62 -14.75 11.84
C ILE A 153 15.58 -14.65 13.04
N THR A 154 16.37 -13.59 13.06
CA THR A 154 17.29 -13.27 14.16
C THR A 154 16.56 -12.96 15.46
N ASN A 155 15.28 -12.58 15.41
CA ASN A 155 14.46 -12.28 16.57
C ASN A 155 13.32 -13.31 16.80
N PRO A 156 13.46 -14.25 17.75
CA PRO A 156 12.41 -15.21 18.11
C PRO A 156 11.06 -14.58 18.49
N MET A 157 11.06 -13.29 18.89
CA MET A 157 9.87 -12.53 19.24
C MET A 157 8.96 -12.32 18.03
N ASP A 158 9.53 -12.11 16.86
CA ASP A 158 8.79 -11.84 15.63
C ASP A 158 8.04 -13.08 15.13
N LYS A 159 8.63 -14.26 15.32
CA LYS A 159 8.00 -15.54 15.01
C LYS A 159 6.82 -15.82 15.95
N ARG A 160 6.96 -15.56 17.26
CA ARG A 160 5.85 -15.68 18.21
C ARG A 160 4.76 -14.64 17.95
N ALA A 161 5.15 -13.42 17.57
CA ALA A 161 4.23 -12.35 17.19
C ALA A 161 3.36 -12.74 16.00
N ALA A 162 3.99 -13.27 14.95
CA ALA A 162 3.30 -13.70 13.75
C ALA A 162 2.33 -14.87 14.06
N MET A 163 2.69 -15.79 14.97
CA MET A 163 1.86 -16.95 15.33
C MET A 163 0.62 -16.63 16.20
N SER A 164 0.51 -15.42 16.78
CA SER A 164 -0.60 -15.05 17.67
C SER A 164 -1.67 -14.19 16.98
N TRP A 165 -1.74 -14.23 15.66
CA TRP A 165 -2.62 -13.40 14.86
C TRP A 165 -4.03 -13.97 14.82
N THR A 166 -4.81 -13.67 15.84
CA THR A 166 -6.25 -13.94 15.88
C THR A 166 -6.96 -12.59 16.04
N PRO A 167 -7.82 -12.18 15.09
CA PRO A 167 -8.62 -10.99 15.26
C PRO A 167 -9.60 -11.20 16.41
N ASN A 168 -9.90 -10.12 17.12
CA ASN A 168 -10.98 -10.07 18.07
C ASN A 168 -12.26 -9.67 17.35
N ILE A 169 -13.41 -10.09 17.85
CA ILE A 169 -14.72 -9.61 17.38
C ILE A 169 -15.32 -8.74 18.48
N SER A 170 -15.69 -7.51 18.13
CA SER A 170 -16.28 -6.56 19.06
C SER A 170 -17.51 -5.91 18.45
N TYR A 171 -18.68 -6.16 19.04
CA TYR A 171 -19.96 -5.52 18.70
C TYR A 171 -20.73 -5.24 19.99
N LYS A 172 -21.63 -4.25 19.98
CA LYS A 172 -22.45 -3.93 21.16
C LYS A 172 -23.61 -4.92 21.27
N SER A 173 -24.08 -5.15 22.49
CA SER A 173 -25.29 -5.94 22.72
C SER A 173 -26.48 -5.30 22.00
N GLY A 174 -27.20 -6.09 21.19
CA GLY A 174 -28.32 -5.63 20.37
C GLY A 174 -27.94 -5.12 18.97
N ASP A 175 -26.65 -4.94 18.67
CA ASP A 175 -26.21 -4.70 17.29
C ASP A 175 -26.16 -6.03 16.53
N ILE A 176 -26.50 -6.00 15.24
CA ILE A 176 -26.36 -7.16 14.36
C ILE A 176 -24.85 -7.39 14.14
N PRO A 177 -24.29 -8.54 14.56
CA PRO A 177 -22.90 -8.84 14.29
C PRO A 177 -22.69 -9.01 12.78
N THR A 178 -21.61 -8.45 12.27
CA THR A 178 -21.20 -8.48 10.86
C THR A 178 -19.71 -8.77 10.75
N CYS A 179 -19.26 -9.07 9.54
CA CYS A 179 -17.84 -9.24 9.26
C CYS A 179 -17.01 -7.96 9.49
N GLU A 180 -17.60 -6.77 9.48
CA GLU A 180 -16.84 -5.54 9.81
C GLU A 180 -16.55 -5.39 11.31
N ASN A 181 -17.10 -6.27 12.16
CA ASN A 181 -16.79 -6.31 13.58
C ASN A 181 -15.46 -6.99 13.92
N TYR A 182 -14.75 -7.56 12.93
CA TYR A 182 -13.38 -8.00 13.15
C TYR A 182 -12.48 -6.81 13.46
N LYS A 183 -11.67 -7.00 14.50
CA LYS A 183 -10.62 -6.10 14.92
C LYS A 183 -9.29 -6.84 14.92
N PHE A 184 -8.36 -6.37 14.10
CA PHE A 184 -6.99 -6.86 14.12
C PHE A 184 -6.14 -6.00 15.06
N GLY A 185 -5.48 -6.64 16.03
CA GLY A 185 -4.61 -5.96 17.00
C GLY A 185 -5.35 -5.13 18.05
N ASP A 186 -4.64 -4.73 19.11
CA ASP A 186 -5.17 -3.95 20.24
C ASP A 186 -4.28 -2.75 20.60
N GLY A 187 -4.16 -1.80 19.67
CA GLY A 187 -3.34 -0.60 19.92
C GLY A 187 -1.85 -0.90 19.78
N LYS A 188 -1.07 -0.51 20.80
CA LYS A 188 0.35 -0.86 20.92
C LYS A 188 0.50 -2.33 21.25
N TRP A 189 1.01 -3.11 20.31
CA TRP A 189 1.20 -4.54 20.50
C TRP A 189 2.29 -4.78 21.53
N TRP A 190 2.13 -5.76 22.41
CA TRP A 190 3.19 -6.14 23.34
C TRP A 190 3.29 -7.64 23.50
N VAL A 191 4.49 -8.10 23.83
CA VAL A 191 4.74 -9.49 24.24
C VAL A 191 5.63 -9.50 25.47
N LYS A 192 5.41 -10.46 26.37
CA LYS A 192 6.28 -10.69 27.53
C LYS A 192 7.12 -11.93 27.30
N VAL A 193 8.44 -11.77 27.26
CA VAL A 193 9.40 -12.87 27.08
C VAL A 193 10.37 -12.85 28.24
N ASN A 194 10.51 -13.98 28.94
CA ASN A 194 11.40 -14.11 30.11
C ASN A 194 11.19 -13.00 31.17
N GLY A 195 9.94 -12.57 31.36
CA GLY A 195 9.60 -11.51 32.32
C GLY A 195 9.68 -10.08 31.76
N ILE A 196 10.29 -9.86 30.59
CA ILE A 196 10.46 -8.54 29.97
C ILE A 196 9.31 -8.28 29.00
N LYS A 197 8.59 -7.15 29.19
CA LYS A 197 7.57 -6.67 28.25
C LYS A 197 8.24 -5.86 27.15
N THR A 198 8.02 -6.24 25.90
CA THR A 198 8.39 -5.45 24.72
C THR A 198 7.11 -4.97 24.05
N GLU A 199 7.02 -3.69 23.78
CA GLU A 199 5.83 -3.03 23.25
C GLU A 199 6.19 -2.25 21.98
N THR A 200 5.32 -2.29 20.98
CA THR A 200 5.48 -1.53 19.74
C THR A 200 5.03 -0.09 19.97
N GLU A 201 5.71 0.86 19.35
CA GLU A 201 5.25 2.25 19.35
C GLU A 201 4.12 2.48 18.34
N VAL A 202 4.01 1.59 17.34
CA VAL A 202 2.99 1.63 16.29
C VAL A 202 1.68 1.06 16.82
N ASP A 203 0.61 1.84 16.68
CA ASP A 203 -0.76 1.35 16.83
C ASP A 203 -1.12 0.50 15.61
N ILE A 204 -1.36 -0.79 15.83
CA ILE A 204 -1.70 -1.74 14.78
C ILE A 204 -3.19 -2.05 14.71
N SER A 205 -4.02 -1.41 15.53
CA SER A 205 -5.46 -1.65 15.59
C SER A 205 -6.09 -1.34 14.23
N THR A 206 -6.70 -2.33 13.60
CA THR A 206 -7.50 -2.16 12.38
C THR A 206 -8.92 -2.59 12.68
N ASN A 207 -9.86 -1.65 12.55
CA ASN A 207 -11.29 -1.89 12.63
C ASN A 207 -11.85 -1.72 11.23
N GLY A 208 -12.62 -2.69 10.74
CA GLY A 208 -13.20 -2.66 9.40
C GLY A 208 -12.16 -2.84 8.29
N LEU A 209 -12.28 -3.93 7.52
CA LEU A 209 -11.36 -4.19 6.42
C LEU A 209 -11.59 -3.19 5.28
N VAL A 210 -12.85 -2.82 5.06
CA VAL A 210 -13.24 -1.89 3.99
C VAL A 210 -12.62 -0.51 4.22
N GLU A 211 -12.67 0.01 5.44
CA GLU A 211 -12.06 1.31 5.78
C GLU A 211 -10.54 1.28 5.54
N PHE A 212 -9.88 0.20 5.96
CA PHE A 212 -8.44 0.01 5.74
C PHE A 212 -8.08 -0.03 4.25
N ALA A 213 -8.86 -0.76 3.44
CA ALA A 213 -8.65 -0.87 2.00
C ALA A 213 -8.87 0.47 1.27
N THR A 214 -9.96 1.16 1.58
CA THR A 214 -10.28 2.47 1.01
C THR A 214 -9.16 3.46 1.32
N LYS A 215 -8.71 3.51 2.57
CA LYS A 215 -7.60 4.39 2.98
C LYS A 215 -6.28 4.02 2.29
N ALA A 216 -6.02 2.73 2.05
CA ALA A 216 -4.86 2.29 1.27
C ALA A 216 -4.91 2.81 -0.17
N GLN A 217 -6.06 2.69 -0.83
CA GLN A 217 -6.28 3.21 -2.20
C GLN A 217 -6.13 4.73 -2.25
N GLU A 218 -6.77 5.47 -1.35
CA GLU A 218 -6.62 6.93 -1.25
C GLU A 218 -5.15 7.36 -1.12
N GLN A 219 -4.39 6.68 -0.26
CA GLN A 219 -2.98 6.98 -0.03
C GLN A 219 -2.08 6.64 -1.24
N ILE A 220 -2.47 5.67 -2.07
CA ILE A 220 -1.81 5.37 -3.35
C ILE A 220 -2.11 6.48 -4.35
N GLU A 221 -3.39 6.82 -4.53
CA GLU A 221 -3.83 7.85 -5.48
C GLU A 221 -3.19 9.21 -5.20
N ILE A 222 -3.19 9.65 -3.93
CA ILE A 222 -2.52 10.91 -3.52
C ILE A 222 -1.05 10.93 -3.95
N ARG A 223 -0.34 9.81 -3.78
CA ARG A 223 1.08 9.71 -4.17
C ARG A 223 1.26 9.60 -5.67
N LYS A 224 0.36 8.90 -6.37
CA LYS A 224 0.35 8.78 -7.83
C LYS A 224 0.15 10.14 -8.48
N SER A 225 -0.89 10.88 -8.11
CA SER A 225 -1.16 12.24 -8.63
C SER A 225 0.02 13.17 -8.41
N ARG A 226 0.71 13.05 -7.27
CA ARG A 226 1.91 13.85 -6.98
C ARG A 226 3.10 13.52 -7.88
N VAL A 227 3.33 12.24 -8.16
CA VAL A 227 4.40 11.82 -9.09
C VAL A 227 4.10 12.33 -10.50
N ILE A 228 2.85 12.22 -10.95
CA ILE A 228 2.36 12.77 -12.23
C ILE A 228 2.63 14.27 -12.30
N HIS A 229 2.16 15.01 -11.30
CA HIS A 229 2.32 16.46 -11.25
C HIS A 229 3.79 16.87 -11.30
N TYR A 230 4.65 16.21 -10.52
CA TYR A 230 6.07 16.52 -10.52
C TYR A 230 6.76 16.25 -11.85
N TYR A 231 6.37 15.15 -12.52
CA TYR A 231 6.85 14.87 -13.87
C TYR A 231 6.45 15.98 -14.86
N ASN A 232 5.22 16.49 -14.78
CA ASN A 232 4.77 17.58 -15.65
C ASN A 232 5.55 18.86 -15.45
N GLU A 233 5.77 19.25 -14.19
CA GLU A 233 6.60 20.41 -13.90
C GLU A 233 7.99 20.25 -14.53
N ILE A 234 8.59 19.05 -14.46
CA ILE A 234 9.87 18.75 -15.10
C ILE A 234 9.77 18.88 -16.63
N LYS A 235 8.75 18.28 -17.26
CA LYS A 235 8.55 18.28 -18.72
C LYS A 235 8.35 19.70 -19.26
N GLU A 236 7.49 20.49 -18.63
CA GLU A 236 7.22 21.88 -19.01
C GLU A 236 8.48 22.75 -18.87
N ASN A 237 9.23 22.60 -17.77
CA ASN A 237 10.46 23.38 -17.57
C ASN A 237 11.56 22.99 -18.57
N LYS A 238 11.65 21.70 -18.96
CA LYS A 238 12.57 21.24 -20.01
C LYS A 238 12.24 21.84 -21.38
N LEU A 239 10.96 21.99 -21.72
CA LEU A 239 10.53 22.61 -22.98
C LEU A 239 10.79 24.12 -23.03
N LEU A 240 10.97 24.76 -21.88
CA LEU A 240 11.25 26.20 -21.75
C LEU A 240 12.74 26.53 -21.70
N GLU A 241 13.64 25.54 -21.57
CA GLU A 241 15.07 25.79 -21.77
C GLU A 241 15.36 25.99 -23.27
N PRO A 242 15.91 27.13 -23.70
CA PRO A 242 16.33 27.29 -25.09
C PRO A 242 17.43 26.27 -25.42
N ASP A 243 17.43 25.77 -26.65
CA ASP A 243 18.43 24.82 -27.17
C ASP A 243 19.86 25.21 -26.75
N PRO A 244 20.73 24.24 -26.40
CA PRO A 244 22.12 24.53 -26.13
C PRO A 244 22.78 25.15 -27.38
N VAL A 245 23.15 26.42 -27.20
CA VAL A 245 24.09 27.27 -27.95
C VAL A 245 24.84 26.57 -29.10
N VAL A 246 24.64 27.13 -30.29
CA VAL A 246 25.44 26.94 -31.52
C VAL A 246 26.93 26.82 -31.17
N ILE A 247 27.51 25.65 -31.45
CA ILE A 247 28.94 25.41 -31.32
C ILE A 247 29.66 26.31 -32.34
N PRO A 248 30.56 27.22 -31.92
CA PRO A 248 31.35 27.97 -32.89
C PRO A 248 32.32 27.00 -33.55
N VAL A 249 32.16 26.86 -34.87
CA VAL A 249 33.09 26.14 -35.74
C VAL A 249 34.49 26.76 -35.58
N LYS A 250 35.47 25.92 -35.30
CA LYS A 250 36.89 26.20 -35.55
C LYS A 250 37.41 25.22 -36.58
#